data_AF-A0A416RCJ6-F1
#
_entry.id   AF-A0A416RCJ6-F1
#
_cell.length_a   1.000
_cell.length_b   1.000
_cell.length_c   1.000
_cell.angle_alpha   90.00
_cell.angle_beta   90.00
_cell.angle_gamma   90.00
#
_symmetry.space_group_name_H-M   'P 1'
#
loop_
_entity.id
_entity.type
_entity.pdbx_description
1 polymer ?
#
loop_
_entity_poly.entity_id
_entity_poly.type
_entity_poly.pdbx_seq_one_letter_code
_entity_poly.pdbx_strand_id
1 'polypeptide(L)'
;MKIYNRKGFAWGLLWTALSGWLLIHSVLAPEPEPEEQIKNIVVGIILLLVGLNGLSRAFSRKASREDYIEEKDERNQLLALKIKARTLDVMMAAICVLAAAGLGGYILTGELAWGCLFFGPFLLTGVYWISGMIIAVHYERHS
;
A
#
# COMPACT_ATOMS: atom_id res chain seq x y z
N MET A 1 17.83 -21.91 3.73
CA MET A 1 16.84 -21.93 2.62
C MET A 1 17.29 -20.97 1.52
N LYS A 2 17.10 -21.30 0.25
CA LYS A 2 17.40 -20.37 -0.87
C LYS A 2 16.22 -19.41 -1.05
N ILE A 3 16.51 -18.11 -1.13
CA ILE A 3 15.51 -17.06 -1.39
C ILE A 3 15.43 -16.89 -2.91
N TYR A 4 14.25 -17.18 -3.49
CA TYR A 4 14.06 -17.13 -4.94
C TYR A 4 13.46 -15.79 -5.40
N ASN A 5 12.59 -15.18 -4.60
CA ASN A 5 12.03 -13.85 -4.86
C ASN A 5 12.48 -12.85 -3.77
N ARG A 6 13.55 -12.10 -4.04
CA ARG A 6 14.09 -11.11 -3.08
C ARG A 6 13.14 -9.94 -2.80
N LYS A 7 12.34 -9.51 -3.80
CA LYS A 7 11.38 -8.40 -3.64
C LYS A 7 10.20 -8.83 -2.77
N GLY A 8 9.62 -9.99 -3.05
CA GLY A 8 8.55 -10.58 -2.23
C GLY A 8 9.00 -10.89 -0.81
N PHE A 9 10.25 -11.34 -0.64
CA PHE A 9 10.85 -11.56 0.69
C PHE A 9 10.99 -10.26 1.48
N ALA A 10 11.54 -9.20 0.88
CA ALA A 10 11.69 -7.90 1.55
C ALA A 10 10.33 -7.30 1.94
N TRP A 11 9.33 -7.41 1.07
CA TRP A 11 7.97 -6.96 1.34
C TRP A 11 7.32 -7.76 2.46
N GLY A 12 7.37 -9.09 2.39
CA GLY A 12 6.86 -9.98 3.44
C GLY A 12 7.53 -9.70 4.79
N LEU A 13 8.86 -9.52 4.79
CA LEU A 13 9.63 -9.20 5.99
C LEU A 13 9.19 -7.88 6.62
N LEU A 14 9.01 -6.84 5.80
CA LEU A 14 8.52 -5.53 6.27
C LEU A 14 7.17 -5.65 6.98
N TRP A 15 6.21 -6.34 6.37
CA TRP A 15 4.88 -6.53 6.96
C TRP A 15 4.92 -7.37 8.24
N THR A 16 5.74 -8.43 8.28
CA THR A 16 5.93 -9.19 9.53
C THR A 16 6.59 -8.37 10.62
N ALA A 17 7.55 -7.50 10.29
CA ALA A 17 8.22 -6.66 11.27
C ALA A 17 7.27 -5.59 11.84
N LEU A 18 6.47 -4.95 10.98
CA LEU A 18 5.43 -4.00 11.40
C LEU A 18 4.37 -4.67 12.28
N SER A 19 3.91 -5.87 11.90
CA SER A 19 2.99 -6.67 12.72
C SER A 19 3.60 -6.99 14.08
N GLY A 20 4.85 -7.48 14.10
CA GLY A 20 5.55 -7.81 15.34
C GLY A 20 5.70 -6.61 16.26
N TRP A 21 6.07 -5.45 15.70
CA TRP A 21 6.15 -4.20 16.45
C TRP A 21 4.79 -3.81 17.07
N LEU A 22 3.71 -3.85 16.28
CA LEU A 22 2.36 -3.52 16.75
C LEU A 22 1.90 -4.46 17.87
N LEU A 23 2.14 -5.77 17.72
CA LEU A 23 1.76 -6.77 18.72
C LEU A 23 2.60 -6.64 20.00
N ILE A 24 3.92 -6.42 19.89
CA ILE A 24 4.78 -6.18 21.06
C ILE A 24 4.34 -4.93 21.82
N HIS A 25 4.06 -3.84 21.11
CA HIS A 25 3.55 -2.61 21.71
C HIS A 25 2.23 -2.86 22.45
N SER A 26 1.30 -3.60 21.84
CA SER A 26 0.00 -3.92 22.44
C SER A 26 0.09 -4.76 23.74
N VAL A 27 1.22 -5.46 23.95
CA VAL A 27 1.48 -6.26 25.15
C VAL A 27 2.26 -5.47 26.20
N LEU A 28 3.23 -4.65 25.80
CA LEU A 28 4.07 -3.86 26.72
C LEU A 28 3.35 -2.63 27.30
N ALA A 29 2.47 -2.01 26.51
CA ALA A 29 1.70 -0.83 26.89
C ALA A 29 0.24 -1.05 26.48
N PRO A 30 -0.54 -1.78 27.31
CA PRO A 30 -1.95 -2.02 27.03
C PRO A 30 -2.71 -0.69 27.03
N GLU A 31 -3.52 -0.47 25.99
CA GLU A 31 -4.42 0.68 25.89
C GLU A 31 -5.39 0.68 27.08
N PRO A 32 -5.76 1.86 27.62
CA PRO A 32 -6.70 1.95 28.73
C PRO A 32 -8.12 1.51 28.34
N GLU A 33 -8.45 1.59 27.05
CA GLU A 33 -9.74 1.15 26.52
C GLU A 33 -9.65 -0.23 25.85
N PRO A 34 -10.52 -1.18 26.25
CA PRO A 34 -10.47 -2.55 25.73
C PRO A 34 -10.83 -2.64 24.24
N GLU A 35 -11.66 -1.72 23.73
CA GLU A 35 -12.08 -1.69 22.33
C GLU A 35 -10.90 -1.36 21.40
N GLU A 36 -10.06 -0.39 21.79
CA GLU A 36 -8.88 0.01 21.04
C GLU A 36 -7.81 -1.10 21.07
N GLN A 37 -7.66 -1.78 22.21
CA GLN A 37 -6.75 -2.91 22.33
C GLN A 37 -7.13 -4.07 21.41
N ILE A 38 -8.41 -4.45 21.37
CA ILE A 38 -8.91 -5.51 20.48
C ILE A 38 -8.68 -5.14 19.01
N LYS A 39 -8.97 -3.89 18.63
CA LYS A 39 -8.73 -3.37 17.27
C LYS A 39 -7.26 -3.52 16.87
N ASN A 40 -6.34 -3.10 17.74
CA ASN A 40 -4.90 -3.15 17.47
C ASN A 40 -4.39 -4.59 17.33
N ILE A 41 -4.90 -5.53 18.15
CA ILE A 41 -4.55 -6.96 18.05
C ILE A 41 -5.06 -7.56 16.74
N VAL A 42 -6.31 -7.30 16.36
CA VAL A 42 -6.91 -7.81 15.12
C VAL A 42 -6.14 -7.30 13.90
N VAL A 43 -5.82 -6.00 13.86
CA VAL A 43 -4.99 -5.41 12.80
C VAL A 43 -3.61 -6.09 12.78
N GLY A 44 -2.99 -6.30 13.93
CA GLY A 44 -1.71 -7.01 14.06
C GLY A 44 -1.73 -8.41 13.46
N ILE A 45 -2.77 -9.20 13.73
CA ILE A 45 -2.95 -10.55 13.18
C ILE A 45 -3.11 -10.53 11.66
N ILE A 46 -3.90 -9.60 11.12
CA ILE A 46 -4.10 -9.47 9.66
C ILE A 46 -2.76 -9.14 8.98
N LEU A 47 -1.99 -8.17 9.51
CA LEU A 47 -0.67 -7.84 8.98
C LEU A 47 0.30 -9.03 9.05
N LEU A 48 0.20 -9.84 10.11
CA LEU A 48 1.03 -11.03 10.27
C LEU A 48 0.75 -12.06 9.17
N LEU A 49 -0.54 -12.32 8.90
CA LEU A 49 -0.95 -13.24 7.83
C LEU A 49 -0.49 -12.76 6.45
N VAL A 50 -0.60 -11.45 6.18
CA VAL A 50 -0.12 -10.84 4.93
C VAL A 50 1.40 -11.00 4.80
N GLY A 51 2.15 -10.71 5.86
CA GLY A 51 3.60 -10.83 5.89
C GLY A 51 4.08 -12.28 5.71
N LEU A 52 3.49 -13.22 6.45
CA LEU A 52 3.82 -14.64 6.35
C LEU A 52 3.51 -15.23 4.98
N ASN A 53 2.40 -14.83 4.36
CA ASN A 53 2.06 -15.26 3.01
C ASN A 53 3.07 -14.73 1.97
N GLY A 54 3.54 -13.48 2.14
CA GLY A 54 4.63 -12.93 1.32
C GLY A 54 5.94 -13.70 1.47
N LEU A 55 6.29 -14.09 2.71
CA LEU A 55 7.48 -14.89 2.99
C LEU A 55 7.38 -16.31 2.42
N SER A 56 6.25 -17.00 2.62
CA SER A 56 6.04 -18.37 2.12
C SER A 56 6.14 -18.45 0.60
N ARG A 57 5.57 -17.47 -0.11
CA ARG A 57 5.66 -17.36 -1.57
C ARG A 57 7.10 -17.06 -2.02
N ALA A 58 7.85 -16.26 -1.27
CA ALA A 58 9.23 -15.93 -1.61
C ALA A 58 10.24 -17.09 -1.48
N PHE A 59 9.92 -18.09 -0.64
CA PHE A 59 10.71 -19.31 -0.49
C PHE A 59 10.31 -20.42 -1.49
N SER A 60 9.15 -20.31 -2.14
CA SER A 60 8.69 -21.32 -3.10
C SER A 60 9.35 -21.18 -4.47
N ARG A 61 10.12 -22.21 -4.85
CA ARG A 61 10.84 -22.28 -6.14
C ARG A 61 9.91 -22.45 -7.34
N LYS A 62 8.78 -23.17 -7.19
CA LYS A 62 7.77 -23.34 -8.26
C LYS A 62 7.09 -22.01 -8.57
N ALA A 63 6.58 -21.34 -7.53
CA ALA A 63 5.93 -20.04 -7.67
C ALA A 63 6.87 -18.99 -8.28
N SER A 64 8.15 -18.95 -7.84
CA SER A 64 9.12 -17.98 -8.39
C SER A 64 9.51 -18.27 -9.85
N ARG A 65 9.43 -19.52 -10.31
CA ARG A 65 9.72 -19.88 -11.70
C ARG A 65 8.53 -19.61 -12.61
N GLU A 66 7.32 -19.84 -12.13
CA GLU A 66 6.07 -19.48 -12.81
C GLU A 66 5.97 -17.95 -12.94
N ASP A 67 6.20 -17.20 -11.85
CA ASP A 67 6.22 -15.73 -11.85
C ASP A 67 7.25 -15.17 -12.88
N TYR A 68 8.45 -15.78 -13.00
CA TYR A 68 9.48 -15.34 -13.97
C TYR A 68 9.10 -15.60 -15.43
N ILE A 69 8.44 -16.73 -15.72
CA ILE A 69 7.98 -17.04 -17.07
C ILE A 69 6.83 -16.09 -17.44
N GLU A 70 5.94 -15.83 -16.49
CA GLU A 70 4.77 -14.96 -16.67
C GLU A 70 5.15 -13.48 -16.86
N GLU A 71 6.23 -13.01 -16.22
CA GLU A 71 6.76 -11.64 -16.35
C GLU A 71 7.43 -11.38 -17.73
N LYS A 72 7.92 -12.43 -18.40
CA LYS A 72 8.58 -12.31 -19.72
C LYS A 72 7.64 -12.40 -20.91
N ASP A 73 6.38 -12.77 -20.70
CA ASP A 73 5.37 -12.78 -21.76
C ASP A 73 4.96 -11.35 -22.11
N GLU A 74 5.13 -10.96 -23.38
CA GLU A 74 4.79 -9.63 -23.90
C GLU A 74 3.32 -9.28 -23.67
N ARG A 75 2.42 -10.28 -23.77
CA ARG A 75 0.99 -10.07 -23.50
C ARG A 75 0.76 -9.69 -22.05
N ASN A 76 1.47 -10.34 -21.13
CA ASN A 76 1.36 -10.05 -19.71
C ASN A 76 2.02 -8.73 -19.35
N GLN A 77 3.08 -8.31 -20.03
CA GLN A 77 3.67 -6.99 -19.85
C GLN A 77 2.69 -5.88 -20.25
N LEU A 78 2.03 -6.02 -21.41
CA LEU A 78 0.99 -5.10 -21.85
C LEU A 78 -0.20 -5.09 -20.88
N LEU A 79 -0.65 -6.27 -20.44
CA LEU A 79 -1.73 -6.40 -19.46
C LEU A 79 -1.35 -5.73 -18.14
N ALA A 80 -0.13 -5.94 -17.65
CA ALA A 80 0.38 -5.34 -16.41
C ALA A 80 0.44 -3.81 -16.51
N LEU A 81 0.86 -3.25 -17.66
CA LEU A 81 0.85 -1.80 -17.87
C LEU A 81 -0.58 -1.24 -17.89
N LYS A 82 -1.52 -1.91 -18.57
CA LYS A 82 -2.94 -1.51 -18.56
C LYS A 82 -3.55 -1.59 -17.16
N ILE A 83 -3.26 -2.65 -16.42
CA ILE A 83 -3.69 -2.79 -15.03
C ILE A 83 -3.12 -1.65 -14.20
N LYS A 84 -1.80 -1.40 -14.25
CA LYS A 84 -1.17 -0.30 -13.50
C LYS A 84 -1.81 1.06 -13.81
N ALA A 85 -2.07 1.36 -15.08
CA ALA A 85 -2.74 2.59 -15.48
C ALA A 85 -4.16 2.69 -14.88
N ARG A 86 -4.97 1.64 -15.02
CA ARG A 86 -6.34 1.63 -14.47
C ARG A 86 -6.38 1.63 -12.95
N THR A 87 -5.44 0.95 -12.30
CA THR A 87 -5.32 0.96 -10.84
C THR A 87 -4.95 2.36 -10.34
N LEU A 88 -4.08 3.10 -11.05
CA LEU A 88 -3.79 4.49 -10.73
C LEU A 88 -5.04 5.38 -10.86
N ASP A 89 -5.83 5.23 -11.91
CA ASP A 89 -7.09 5.98 -12.08
C ASP A 89 -8.07 5.72 -10.93
N VAL A 90 -8.27 4.44 -10.59
CA VAL A 90 -9.17 4.03 -9.49
C VAL A 90 -8.65 4.53 -8.14
N MET A 91 -7.34 4.43 -7.90
CA MET A 91 -6.71 4.89 -6.67
C MET A 91 -6.82 6.41 -6.53
N MET A 92 -6.64 7.16 -7.61
CA MET A 92 -6.83 8.60 -7.63
C MET A 92 -8.28 8.98 -7.32
N ALA A 93 -9.26 8.27 -7.90
CA ALA A 93 -10.67 8.47 -7.58
C ALA A 93 -10.96 8.24 -6.08
N ALA A 94 -10.40 7.17 -5.50
CA ALA A 94 -10.54 6.89 -4.07
C ALA A 94 -9.91 7.99 -3.19
N ILE A 95 -8.72 8.48 -3.56
CA ILE A 95 -8.03 9.60 -2.88
C ILE A 95 -8.89 10.86 -2.94
N CYS A 96 -9.48 11.18 -4.10
CA CYS A 96 -10.37 12.33 -4.26
C CYS A 96 -11.62 12.22 -3.39
N VAL A 97 -12.23 11.03 -3.30
CA VAL A 97 -13.39 10.79 -2.42
C VAL A 97 -12.99 10.98 -0.96
N LEU A 98 -11.83 10.48 -0.55
CA LEU A 98 -11.35 10.62 0.83
C LEU A 98 -11.03 12.08 1.18
N ALA A 99 -10.46 12.82 0.23
CA ALA A 99 -10.26 14.26 0.35
C ALA A 99 -11.61 15.00 0.50
N ALA A 100 -12.59 14.70 -0.36
CA ALA A 100 -13.91 15.31 -0.28
C ALA A 100 -14.61 15.01 1.07
N ALA A 101 -14.48 13.78 1.56
CA ALA A 101 -14.99 13.40 2.88
C ALA A 101 -14.28 14.14 4.02
N GLY A 102 -12.95 14.28 3.96
CA GLY A 102 -12.16 15.07 4.91
C GLY A 102 -12.59 16.53 4.96
N LEU A 103 -12.72 17.16 3.79
CA LEU A 103 -13.13 18.55 3.69
C LEU A 103 -14.58 18.75 4.15
N GLY A 104 -15.50 17.88 3.72
CA GLY A 104 -16.90 17.91 4.13
C GLY A 104 -17.06 17.72 5.64
N GLY A 105 -16.32 16.78 6.21
CA GLY A 105 -16.28 16.57 7.66
C GLY A 105 -15.78 17.82 8.39
N TYR A 106 -14.70 18.44 7.93
CA TYR A 106 -14.15 19.65 8.55
C TYR A 106 -15.13 20.83 8.52
N ILE A 107 -15.82 21.04 7.40
CA ILE A 107 -16.80 22.13 7.27
C ILE A 107 -17.99 21.93 8.21
N LEU A 108 -18.42 20.68 8.42
CA LEU A 108 -19.59 20.37 9.23
C LEU A 108 -19.30 20.33 10.74
N THR A 109 -18.15 19.79 11.15
CA THR A 109 -17.82 19.60 12.57
C THR A 109 -16.86 20.64 13.14
N GLY A 110 -16.10 21.34 12.29
CA GLY A 110 -15.06 22.29 12.71
C GLY A 110 -13.85 21.63 13.38
N GLU A 111 -13.78 20.30 13.39
CA GLU A 111 -12.77 19.55 14.13
C GLU A 111 -11.50 19.31 13.29
N LEU A 112 -10.34 19.63 13.87
CA LEU A 112 -9.03 19.57 13.22
C LEU A 112 -8.67 18.18 12.67
N ALA A 113 -9.20 17.10 13.27
CA ALA A 113 -8.97 15.73 12.81
C ALA A 113 -9.41 15.51 11.35
N TRP A 114 -10.54 16.10 10.95
CA TRP A 114 -11.03 16.03 9.57
C TRP A 114 -10.16 16.83 8.60
N GLY A 115 -9.58 17.95 9.06
CA GLY A 115 -8.60 18.72 8.30
C GLY A 115 -7.33 17.91 8.01
N CYS A 116 -6.82 17.17 9.00
CA CYS A 116 -5.69 16.25 8.81
C CYS A 116 -6.03 15.13 7.81
N LEU A 117 -7.25 14.61 7.85
CA LEU A 117 -7.74 13.58 6.92
C LEU A 117 -7.84 14.10 5.47
N PHE A 118 -8.09 15.39 5.26
CA PHE A 118 -8.03 16.04 3.94
C PHE A 118 -6.59 16.26 3.44
N PHE A 119 -5.71 16.71 4.34
CA PHE A 119 -4.38 17.18 3.95
C PHE A 119 -3.49 16.09 3.35
N GLY A 120 -3.53 14.86 3.89
CA GLY A 120 -2.76 13.72 3.37
C GLY A 120 -3.09 13.38 1.91
N PRO A 121 -4.36 13.07 1.58
CA PRO A 121 -4.85 12.87 0.21
C PRO A 121 -4.54 14.03 -0.74
N PHE A 122 -4.66 15.26 -0.26
CA PHE A 122 -4.37 16.46 -1.05
C PHE A 122 -2.91 16.51 -1.50
N LEU A 123 -1.97 16.25 -0.59
CA LEU A 123 -0.55 16.17 -0.94
C LEU A 123 -0.25 15.06 -1.95
N LEU A 124 -0.84 13.87 -1.78
CA LEU A 124 -0.66 12.75 -2.71
C LEU A 124 -1.16 13.10 -4.12
N THR A 125 -2.28 13.82 -4.21
CA THR A 125 -2.82 14.33 -5.47
C THR A 125 -1.83 15.29 -6.13
N GLY A 126 -1.23 16.21 -5.36
CA GLY A 126 -0.19 17.10 -5.87
C GLY A 126 1.02 16.37 -6.44
N VAL A 127 1.52 15.36 -5.72
CA VAL A 127 2.64 14.53 -6.20
C VAL A 127 2.28 13.79 -7.50
N TYR A 128 1.07 13.23 -7.58
CA TYR A 128 0.58 12.58 -8.80
C TYR A 128 0.60 13.53 -10.00
N TRP A 129 0.04 14.74 -9.86
CA TRP A 129 0.01 15.72 -10.94
C TRP A 129 1.41 16.18 -11.39
N ILE A 130 2.30 16.48 -10.44
CA ILE A 130 3.67 16.92 -10.74
C ILE A 130 4.45 15.80 -11.44
N SER A 131 4.36 14.56 -10.94
CA SER A 131 5.03 13.42 -11.58
C SER A 131 4.50 13.17 -12.99
N GLY A 132 3.19 13.30 -13.22
CA GLY A 132 2.58 13.22 -14.54
C GLY A 132 3.14 14.26 -15.50
N MET A 133 3.26 15.52 -15.08
CA MET A 133 3.88 16.58 -15.88
C MET A 133 5.35 16.27 -16.23
N ILE A 134 6.16 15.89 -15.24
CA ILE A 134 7.59 15.60 -15.46
C ILE A 134 7.76 14.45 -16.46
N ILE A 135 6.96 13.38 -16.30
CA ILE A 135 7.01 12.22 -17.19
C ILE A 135 6.55 12.60 -18.60
N ALA A 136 5.47 13.38 -18.73
CA ALA A 136 4.98 13.84 -20.03
C ALA A 136 6.05 14.64 -20.78
N VAL A 137 6.68 15.63 -20.11
CA VAL A 137 7.76 16.43 -20.69
C VAL A 137 8.97 15.57 -21.06
N HIS A 138 9.32 14.58 -20.24
CA HIS A 138 10.44 13.68 -20.54
C HIS A 138 10.18 12.85 -21.81
N TYR A 139 8.97 12.30 -21.96
CA TYR A 139 8.62 11.51 -23.13
C TYR A 139 8.48 12.35 -24.40
N GLU A 140 7.88 13.55 -24.32
CA GLU A 140 7.81 14.46 -25.46
C GLU A 140 9.19 14.90 -25.96
N ARG A 141 10.17 15.02 -25.06
CA ARG A 141 11.54 15.42 -25.41
C ARG A 141 12.38 14.29 -26.02
N HIS A 142 11.98 13.04 -25.80
CA HIS A 142 12.72 11.84 -26.21
C HIS A 142 11.97 10.96 -27.23
N SER A 143 10.81 11.40 -27.73
CA SER A 143 10.11 10.80 -28.89
C SER A 143 10.50 11.49 -30.19
#